data_AF-A0A920J1G4-F1
#
_entry.id   AF-A0A920J1G4-F1
#
_cell.length_a   1.000
_cell.length_b   1.000
_cell.length_c   1.000
_cell.angle_alpha   90.00
_cell.angle_beta   90.00
_cell.angle_gamma   90.00
#
_symmetry.space_group_name_H-M   'P 1'
#
loop_
_entity.id
_entity.type
_entity.pdbx_description
1 polymer ?
#
loop_
_entity_poly.entity_id
_entity_poly.type
_entity_poly.pdbx_seq_one_letter_code
_entity_poly.pdbx_strand_id
1 'polypeptide(L)'
;MSLSIRESISQLAKAARGSLRDCLTITDQAIAFTNGKLVEKDISQMLGTLPQDQILKILGSIIEKNPSSLLNALKEISSMSVDYQRLMDLLLESIQNIALIKFSPSIIDELDVDKDRIQILSELISQTDIQVLYQIGLIAKRDLDLAPNMDDGFEMAMLRMISFLPIDEYKSKKKIETNQKVISNSKEQEKIHNTIKEETIESSQGKGRAK
;
A
#
# COMPACT_ATOMS: atom_id res chain seq x y z
N MET A 1 12.17 22.00 -17.55
CA MET A 1 12.59 23.16 -16.72
C MET A 1 11.40 24.03 -16.32
N SER A 2 10.44 24.30 -17.21
CA SER A 2 9.20 25.01 -16.86
C SER A 2 8.24 24.23 -15.94
N LEU A 3 8.21 22.89 -16.02
CA LEU A 3 7.33 22.04 -15.19
C LEU A 3 7.67 22.12 -13.69
N SER A 4 8.95 21.93 -13.33
CA SER A 4 9.40 21.95 -11.92
C SER A 4 9.15 23.27 -11.21
N ILE A 5 9.22 24.40 -11.94
CA ILE A 5 8.89 25.72 -11.38
C ILE A 5 7.38 25.83 -11.11
N ARG A 6 6.53 25.29 -11.99
CA ARG A 6 5.07 25.32 -11.80
C ARG A 6 4.64 24.51 -10.58
N GLU A 7 5.23 23.34 -10.38
CA GLU A 7 5.01 22.49 -9.21
C GLU A 7 5.45 23.19 -7.93
N SER A 8 6.64 23.82 -7.94
CA SER A 8 7.14 24.60 -6.80
C SER A 8 6.18 25.74 -6.42
N ILE A 9 5.65 26.48 -7.41
CA ILE A 9 4.69 27.57 -7.17
C ILE A 9 3.37 27.00 -6.62
N SER A 10 2.88 25.87 -7.14
CA SER A 10 1.68 25.19 -6.63
C SER A 10 1.85 24.78 -5.16
N GLN A 11 3.02 24.25 -4.78
CA GLN A 11 3.34 23.89 -3.39
C GLN A 11 3.34 25.11 -2.45
N LEU A 12 3.97 26.23 -2.86
CA LEU A 12 3.99 27.47 -2.09
C LEU A 12 2.57 28.04 -1.90
N ALA A 13 1.76 28.04 -2.97
CA ALA A 13 0.37 28.52 -2.92
C ALA A 13 -0.50 27.66 -1.97
N LYS A 14 -0.33 26.32 -2.00
CA LYS A 14 -1.01 25.40 -1.08
C LYS A 14 -0.56 25.62 0.37
N ALA A 15 0.73 25.83 0.60
CA ALA A 15 1.28 26.10 1.93
C ALA A 15 0.76 27.43 2.53
N ALA A 16 0.50 28.42 1.70
CA ALA A 16 -0.02 29.73 2.10
C ALA A 16 -1.51 29.74 2.50
N ARG A 17 -2.23 28.62 2.32
CA ARG A 17 -3.65 28.44 2.75
C ARG A 17 -4.58 29.60 2.35
N GLY A 18 -4.34 30.21 1.18
CA GLY A 18 -5.16 31.31 0.65
C GLY A 18 -4.89 32.70 1.26
N SER A 19 -3.93 32.83 2.16
CA SER A 19 -3.50 34.12 2.73
C SER A 19 -2.39 34.75 1.89
N LEU A 20 -2.65 35.93 1.32
CA LEU A 20 -1.65 36.67 0.53
C LEU A 20 -0.41 37.03 1.35
N ARG A 21 -0.56 37.29 2.66
CA ARG A 21 0.55 37.60 3.56
C ARG A 21 1.45 36.40 3.79
N ASP A 22 0.86 35.24 4.00
CA ASP A 22 1.62 34.00 4.21
C ASP A 22 2.28 33.55 2.91
N CYS A 23 1.61 33.76 1.78
CA CYS A 23 2.17 33.49 0.45
C CYS A 23 3.43 34.32 0.20
N LEU A 24 3.41 35.63 0.51
CA LEU A 24 4.59 36.48 0.39
C LEU A 24 5.71 36.04 1.35
N THR A 25 5.37 35.76 2.61
CA THR A 25 6.34 35.33 3.64
C THR A 25 7.05 34.02 3.27
N ILE A 26 6.28 33.02 2.83
CA ILE A 26 6.81 31.71 2.42
C ILE A 26 7.59 31.83 1.10
N THR A 27 7.20 32.73 0.20
CA THR A 27 7.94 33.00 -1.05
C THR A 27 9.30 33.65 -0.77
N ASP A 28 9.36 34.61 0.16
CA ASP A 28 10.64 35.21 0.58
C ASP A 28 11.56 34.16 1.22
N GLN A 29 10.99 33.25 2.02
CA GLN A 29 11.73 32.12 2.58
C GLN A 29 12.24 31.17 1.49
N ALA A 30 11.42 30.88 0.48
CA ALA A 30 11.79 30.04 -0.67
C ALA A 30 12.95 30.60 -1.48
N ILE A 31 12.95 31.91 -1.76
CA ILE A 31 14.03 32.58 -2.48
C ILE A 31 15.34 32.51 -1.68
N ALA A 32 15.27 32.75 -0.37
CA ALA A 32 16.43 32.69 0.51
C ALA A 32 16.99 31.26 0.65
N PHE A 33 16.11 30.26 0.76
CA PHE A 33 16.52 28.86 0.94
C PHE A 33 17.13 28.24 -0.33
N THR A 34 16.57 28.57 -1.49
CA THR A 34 16.97 27.98 -2.78
C THR A 34 18.01 28.80 -3.55
N ASN A 35 18.50 29.89 -2.96
CA ASN A 35 19.42 30.84 -3.58
C ASN A 35 18.96 31.30 -4.97
N GLY A 36 17.65 31.54 -5.11
CA GLY A 36 17.00 32.00 -6.34
C GLY A 36 16.63 30.92 -7.37
N LYS A 37 16.88 29.63 -7.12
CA LYS A 37 16.48 28.53 -8.01
C LYS A 37 15.35 27.70 -7.41
N LEU A 38 14.11 27.99 -7.81
CA LEU A 38 12.92 27.23 -7.41
C LEU A 38 12.97 25.78 -7.98
N VAL A 39 13.56 24.87 -7.20
CA VAL A 39 13.57 23.43 -7.46
C VAL A 39 12.59 22.77 -6.49
N GLU A 40 11.70 21.93 -7.02
CA GLU A 40 10.62 21.29 -6.25
C GLU A 40 11.11 20.58 -4.99
N LYS A 41 12.22 19.83 -5.09
CA LYS A 41 12.78 19.09 -3.96
C LYS A 41 13.22 20.00 -2.81
N ASP A 42 13.84 21.14 -3.14
CA ASP A 42 14.35 22.07 -2.15
C ASP A 42 13.20 22.84 -1.48
N ILE A 43 12.15 23.18 -2.24
CA ILE A 43 10.93 23.78 -1.71
C ILE A 43 10.16 22.79 -0.83
N SER A 44 10.07 21.52 -1.25
CA SER A 44 9.45 20.46 -0.45
C SER A 44 10.18 20.28 0.88
N GLN A 45 11.52 20.30 0.85
CA GLN A 45 12.36 20.23 2.03
C GLN A 45 12.19 21.46 2.94
N MET A 46 12.14 22.66 2.37
CA MET A 46 11.94 23.91 3.11
C MET A 46 10.58 23.94 3.83
N LEU A 47 9.52 23.54 3.13
CA LEU A 47 8.16 23.52 3.66
C LEU A 47 7.93 22.39 4.67
N GLY A 48 8.91 21.50 4.86
CA GLY A 48 8.76 20.28 5.66
C GLY A 48 7.68 19.35 5.10
N THR A 49 7.28 19.54 3.84
CA THR A 49 6.31 18.70 3.16
C THR A 49 7.01 17.43 2.72
N LEU A 50 6.54 16.29 3.22
CA LEU A 50 7.02 14.99 2.76
C LEU A 50 6.83 14.88 1.24
N PRO A 51 7.81 14.35 0.48
CA PRO A 51 7.65 14.17 -0.95
C PRO A 51 6.38 13.37 -1.24
N GLN A 52 5.52 13.86 -2.13
CA GLN A 52 4.31 13.18 -2.57
C GLN A 52 4.57 11.71 -2.97
N ASP A 53 5.77 11.44 -3.46
CA ASP A 53 6.30 10.11 -3.74
C ASP A 53 6.20 9.13 -2.57
N GLN A 54 6.52 9.56 -1.35
CA GLN A 54 6.50 8.68 -0.17
C GLN A 54 5.07 8.30 0.22
N ILE A 55 4.13 9.23 0.07
CA ILE A 55 2.71 8.98 0.33
C ILE A 55 2.16 7.98 -0.68
N LEU A 56 2.48 8.17 -1.96
CA LEU A 56 2.09 7.24 -3.01
C LEU A 56 2.75 5.86 -2.85
N LYS A 57 3.98 5.78 -2.33
CA LYS A 57 4.64 4.50 -1.97
C LYS A 57 3.94 3.79 -0.81
N ILE A 58 3.56 4.51 0.24
CA ILE A 58 2.77 3.96 1.35
C ILE A 58 1.43 3.42 0.82
N LEU A 59 0.71 4.23 0.05
CA LEU A 59 -0.58 3.83 -0.51
C LEU A 59 -0.47 2.62 -1.44
N GLY A 60 0.54 2.59 -2.32
CA GLY A 60 0.83 1.43 -3.15
C GLY A 60 1.09 0.17 -2.31
N SER A 61 1.90 0.28 -1.24
CA SER A 61 2.18 -0.86 -0.34
C SER A 61 0.92 -1.35 0.39
N ILE A 62 0.00 -0.43 0.74
CA ILE A 62 -1.28 -0.77 1.37
C ILE A 62 -2.19 -1.51 0.39
N ILE A 63 -2.32 -0.99 -0.83
CA ILE A 63 -3.17 -1.57 -1.88
C ILE A 63 -2.65 -2.95 -2.32
N GLU A 64 -1.33 -3.10 -2.46
CA GLU A 64 -0.67 -4.38 -2.76
C GLU A 64 -0.65 -5.35 -1.57
N LYS A 65 -1.08 -4.91 -0.38
CA LYS A 65 -1.06 -5.67 0.87
C LYS A 65 0.33 -6.22 1.22
N ASN A 66 1.36 -5.41 1.01
CA ASN A 66 2.74 -5.77 1.30
C ASN A 66 3.23 -5.09 2.60
N PRO A 67 3.07 -5.74 3.78
CA PRO A 67 3.47 -5.14 5.05
C PRO A 67 4.99 -4.91 5.12
N SER A 68 5.81 -5.75 4.50
CA SER A 68 7.27 -5.57 4.49
C SER A 68 7.68 -4.29 3.76
N SER A 69 7.06 -4.02 2.61
CA SER A 69 7.29 -2.78 1.85
C SER A 69 6.82 -1.55 2.62
N LEU A 70 5.64 -1.65 3.26
CA LEU A 70 5.11 -0.58 4.11
C LEU A 70 6.06 -0.25 5.26
N LEU A 71 6.50 -1.25 6.03
CA LEU A 71 7.38 -1.03 7.18
C LEU A 71 8.73 -0.40 6.79
N ASN A 72 9.25 -0.73 5.60
CA ASN A 72 10.45 -0.08 5.08
C ASN A 72 10.22 1.40 4.75
N ALA A 73 9.09 1.71 4.08
CA ALA A 73 8.73 3.10 3.79
C ALA A 73 8.50 3.92 5.08
N LEU A 74 7.88 3.30 6.10
CA LEU A 74 7.67 3.94 7.40
C LEU A 74 9.00 4.24 8.12
N LYS A 75 9.99 3.34 8.05
CA LYS A 75 11.33 3.59 8.60
C LYS A 75 12.07 4.73 7.91
N GLU A 76 11.88 4.88 6.59
CA GLU A 76 12.44 6.05 5.88
C GLU A 76 11.83 7.34 6.40
N ILE A 77 10.52 7.37 6.62
CA ILE A 77 9.80 8.55 7.12
C ILE A 77 10.14 8.84 8.57
N SER A 78 10.28 7.83 9.43
CA SER A 78 10.63 8.01 10.84
C SER A 78 12.04 8.57 11.03
N SER A 79 12.93 8.36 10.05
CA SER A 79 14.27 8.98 10.04
C SER A 79 14.25 10.46 9.67
N MET A 80 13.12 10.95 9.15
CA MET A 80 12.88 12.35 8.81
C MET A 80 12.12 13.02 9.96
N SER A 81 12.41 14.28 10.27
CA SER A 81 11.62 15.07 11.22
C SER A 81 10.31 15.52 10.54
N VAL A 82 9.28 14.69 10.59
CA VAL A 82 7.99 14.91 9.89
C VAL A 82 6.87 15.20 10.88
N ASP A 83 5.95 16.08 10.48
CA ASP A 83 4.67 16.27 11.16
C ASP A 83 3.68 15.16 10.75
N TYR A 84 3.39 14.23 11.67
CA TYR A 84 2.49 13.09 11.44
C TYR A 84 1.02 13.50 11.25
N GLN A 85 0.57 14.61 11.84
CA GLN A 85 -0.78 15.14 11.59
C GLN A 85 -0.90 15.59 10.13
N ARG A 86 0.11 16.33 9.66
CA ARG A 86 0.16 16.76 8.27
C ARG A 86 0.30 15.58 7.32
N LEU A 87 1.05 14.55 7.70
CA LEU A 87 1.18 13.33 6.91
C LEU A 87 -0.15 12.59 6.75
N MET A 88 -0.92 12.46 7.85
CA MET A 88 -2.27 11.89 7.79
C MET A 88 -3.21 12.69 6.89
N ASP A 89 -3.14 14.02 6.92
CA ASP A 89 -3.92 14.88 6.03
C ASP A 89 -3.62 14.60 4.55
N LEU A 90 -2.34 14.57 4.20
CA LEU A 90 -1.92 14.35 2.82
C LEU A 90 -2.27 12.93 2.33
N LEU A 91 -2.22 11.95 3.23
CA LEU A 91 -2.63 10.58 2.94
C LEU A 91 -4.15 10.51 2.69
N LEU A 92 -4.96 11.16 3.52
CA LEU A 92 -6.42 11.25 3.32
C LEU A 92 -6.79 11.98 2.03
N GLU A 93 -6.11 13.09 1.72
CA GLU A 93 -6.28 13.82 0.47
C GLU A 93 -5.96 12.93 -0.75
N SER A 94 -4.87 12.15 -0.66
CA SER A 94 -4.48 11.22 -1.72
C SER A 94 -5.51 10.10 -1.91
N ILE A 95 -6.04 9.53 -0.82
CA ILE A 95 -7.12 8.53 -0.89
C ILE A 95 -8.38 9.15 -1.50
N GLN A 96 -8.74 10.37 -1.13
CA GLN A 96 -9.88 11.08 -1.70
C GLN A 96 -9.70 11.32 -3.20
N ASN A 97 -8.51 11.71 -3.65
CA ASN A 97 -8.21 11.90 -5.07
C ASN A 97 -8.36 10.59 -5.86
N ILE A 98 -7.87 9.46 -5.31
CA ILE A 98 -8.08 8.13 -5.89
C ILE A 98 -9.58 7.81 -5.96
N ALA A 99 -10.35 8.11 -4.90
CA ALA A 99 -11.79 7.91 -4.87
C ALA A 99 -12.49 8.71 -5.99
N LEU A 100 -12.19 10.01 -6.09
CA LEU A 100 -12.80 10.91 -7.06
C LEU A 100 -12.57 10.44 -8.49
N ILE A 101 -11.34 10.07 -8.85
CA ILE A 101 -11.01 9.53 -10.17
C ILE A 101 -11.76 8.22 -10.43
N LYS A 102 -11.91 7.37 -9.42
CA LYS A 102 -12.64 6.11 -9.56
C LYS A 102 -14.15 6.28 -9.73
N PHE A 103 -14.75 7.32 -9.13
CA PHE A 103 -16.17 7.63 -9.30
C PHE A 103 -16.46 8.43 -10.57
N SER A 104 -15.54 9.33 -10.94
CA SER A 104 -15.67 10.19 -12.10
C SER A 104 -14.30 10.37 -12.77
N PRO A 105 -13.98 9.55 -13.78
CA PRO A 105 -12.71 9.63 -14.50
C PRO A 105 -12.49 10.98 -15.20
N SER A 106 -13.57 11.72 -15.50
CA SER A 106 -13.52 13.03 -16.15
C SER A 106 -12.82 14.10 -15.32
N ILE A 107 -12.73 13.94 -14.00
CA ILE A 107 -12.13 14.94 -13.10
C ILE A 107 -10.60 14.83 -13.11
N ILE A 108 -10.00 13.78 -13.69
CA ILE A 108 -8.54 13.58 -13.68
C ILE A 108 -7.77 14.77 -14.27
N ASP A 109 -8.37 15.48 -15.23
CA ASP A 109 -7.76 16.65 -15.87
C ASP A 109 -7.81 17.93 -15.05
N GLU A 110 -8.71 17.98 -14.06
CA GLU A 110 -8.87 19.11 -13.15
C GLU A 110 -7.96 18.99 -11.92
N LEU A 111 -7.49 17.78 -11.58
CA LEU A 111 -6.56 17.58 -10.47
C LEU A 111 -5.11 17.85 -10.86
N ASP A 112 -4.44 18.71 -10.09
CA ASP A 112 -3.00 18.97 -10.15
C ASP A 112 -2.24 17.89 -9.34
N VAL A 113 -2.30 16.64 -9.81
CA VAL A 113 -1.71 15.45 -9.17
C VAL A 113 -1.01 14.56 -10.20
N ASP A 114 -0.17 13.65 -9.71
CA ASP A 114 0.54 12.67 -10.54
C ASP A 114 -0.44 11.64 -11.15
N LYS A 115 -1.02 12.01 -12.30
CA LYS A 115 -2.19 11.36 -12.92
C LYS A 115 -1.94 9.88 -13.17
N ASP A 116 -0.78 9.53 -13.73
CA ASP A 116 -0.45 8.17 -14.13
C ASP A 116 -0.45 7.22 -12.92
N ARG A 117 0.21 7.63 -11.82
CA ARG A 117 0.30 6.80 -10.61
C ARG A 117 -1.02 6.68 -9.88
N ILE A 118 -1.77 7.77 -9.75
CA ILE A 118 -3.07 7.75 -9.09
C ILE A 118 -4.08 6.94 -9.90
N GLN A 119 -4.02 7.02 -11.23
CA GLN A 119 -4.85 6.20 -12.11
C GLN A 119 -4.54 4.70 -11.93
N ILE A 120 -3.27 4.30 -11.94
CA ILE A 120 -2.87 2.90 -11.68
C ILE A 120 -3.40 2.42 -10.32
N LEU A 121 -3.22 3.22 -9.27
CA LEU A 121 -3.73 2.86 -7.93
C LEU A 121 -5.26 2.75 -7.91
N SER A 122 -5.96 3.62 -8.63
CA SER A 122 -7.43 3.60 -8.72
C SER A 122 -7.96 2.35 -9.41
N GLU A 123 -7.20 1.74 -10.31
CA GLU A 123 -7.56 0.49 -11.00
C GLU A 123 -7.37 -0.74 -10.11
N LEU A 124 -6.40 -0.72 -9.19
CA LEU A 124 -6.03 -1.87 -8.35
C LEU A 124 -6.94 -2.09 -7.14
N ILE A 125 -7.56 -1.04 -6.62
CA ILE A 125 -8.42 -1.09 -5.42
C ILE A 125 -9.92 -1.04 -5.80
N SER A 126 -10.84 -1.66 -5.04
CA SER A 126 -12.28 -1.51 -5.32
C SER A 126 -12.87 -0.18 -4.78
N GLN A 127 -14.05 0.24 -5.26
CA GLN A 127 -14.70 1.47 -4.79
C GLN A 127 -15.03 1.39 -3.29
N THR A 128 -15.52 0.23 -2.86
CA THR A 128 -15.85 -0.04 -1.46
C THR A 128 -14.60 0.01 -0.58
N ASP A 129 -13.50 -0.58 -1.04
CA ASP A 129 -12.27 -0.65 -0.25
C ASP A 129 -11.63 0.73 -0.05
N ILE A 130 -11.71 1.62 -1.06
CA ILE A 130 -11.26 3.01 -0.90
C ILE A 130 -12.03 3.69 0.23
N GLN A 131 -13.35 3.48 0.32
CA GLN A 131 -14.16 4.07 1.40
C GLN A 131 -13.78 3.51 2.77
N VAL A 132 -13.50 2.21 2.85
CA VAL A 132 -13.00 1.59 4.08
C VAL A 132 -11.66 2.19 4.49
N LEU A 133 -10.71 2.33 3.56
CA LEU A 133 -9.42 2.97 3.82
C LEU A 133 -9.57 4.41 4.30
N TYR A 134 -10.41 5.20 3.62
CA TYR A 134 -10.67 6.58 4.00
C TYR A 134 -11.27 6.68 5.41
N GLN A 135 -12.24 5.82 5.73
CA GLN A 135 -12.86 5.79 7.05
C GLN A 135 -11.88 5.40 8.16
N ILE A 136 -11.04 4.39 7.93
CA ILE A 136 -9.98 3.99 8.86
C ILE A 136 -9.00 5.15 9.07
N GLY A 137 -8.62 5.84 7.99
CA GLY A 137 -7.73 7.00 8.04
C GLY A 137 -8.31 8.15 8.86
N LEU A 138 -9.60 8.46 8.71
CA LEU A 138 -10.27 9.48 9.52
C LEU A 138 -10.29 9.14 11.01
N ILE A 139 -10.59 7.89 11.35
CA ILE A 139 -10.56 7.41 12.73
C ILE A 139 -9.14 7.49 13.28
N ALA A 140 -8.15 7.00 12.52
CA ALA A 140 -6.76 7.04 12.92
C ALA A 140 -6.25 8.46 13.12
N LYS A 141 -6.63 9.42 12.26
CA LYS A 141 -6.25 10.83 12.41
C LYS A 141 -6.78 11.40 13.73
N ARG A 142 -8.04 11.12 14.07
CA ARG A 142 -8.65 11.57 15.33
C ARG A 142 -7.96 10.94 16.54
N ASP A 143 -7.58 9.68 16.44
CA ASP A 143 -7.02 8.91 17.55
C ASP A 143 -5.47 9.04 17.63
N LEU A 144 -4.83 9.79 16.72
CA LEU A 144 -3.37 9.89 16.60
C LEU A 144 -2.73 10.53 17.83
N ASP A 145 -3.33 11.59 18.37
CA ASP A 145 -2.83 12.29 19.57
C ASP A 145 -3.02 11.48 20.87
N LEU A 146 -3.79 10.38 20.81
CA LEU A 146 -3.98 9.46 21.93
C LEU A 146 -2.92 8.36 21.98
N ALA A 147 -2.11 8.22 20.92
CA ALA A 147 -1.07 7.21 20.87
C ALA A 147 0.10 7.56 21.82
N PRO A 148 0.79 6.55 22.38
CA PRO A 148 1.96 6.78 23.24
C PRO A 148 3.04 7.60 22.54
N ASN A 149 3.27 7.30 21.27
CA ASN A 149 4.08 8.08 20.34
C ASN A 149 3.33 8.22 19.00
N MET A 150 3.49 9.36 18.32
CA MET A 150 2.76 9.64 17.08
C MET A 150 3.21 8.76 15.91
N ASP A 151 4.48 8.37 15.88
CA ASP A 151 5.06 7.43 14.90
C ASP A 151 4.46 6.03 15.04
N ASP A 152 4.41 5.49 16.25
CA ASP A 152 3.78 4.20 16.55
C ASP A 152 2.28 4.22 16.21
N GLY A 153 1.60 5.34 16.51
CA GLY A 153 0.19 5.54 16.17
C GLY A 153 -0.06 5.55 14.66
N PHE A 154 0.82 6.21 13.91
CA PHE A 154 0.77 6.23 12.44
C PHE A 154 1.05 4.85 11.84
N GLU A 155 2.07 4.14 12.34
CA GLU A 155 2.37 2.77 11.90
C GLU A 155 1.19 1.83 12.12
N MET A 156 0.57 1.87 13.31
CA MET A 156 -0.61 1.06 13.61
C MET A 156 -1.81 1.41 12.73
N ALA A 157 -1.97 2.69 12.36
CA ALA A 157 -3.01 3.09 11.42
C ALA A 157 -2.82 2.44 10.05
N MET A 158 -1.59 2.43 9.52
CA MET A 158 -1.28 1.83 8.22
C MET A 158 -1.43 0.30 8.23
N LEU A 159 -1.00 -0.36 9.30
CA LEU A 159 -1.20 -1.81 9.46
C LEU A 159 -2.68 -2.18 9.58
N ARG A 160 -3.47 -1.33 10.26
CA ARG A 160 -4.92 -1.46 10.32
C ARG A 160 -5.52 -1.36 8.91
N MET A 161 -5.12 -0.37 8.12
CA MET A 161 -5.57 -0.25 6.73
C MET A 161 -5.32 -1.52 5.91
N ILE A 162 -4.11 -2.10 5.96
CA ILE A 162 -3.79 -3.37 5.30
C ILE A 162 -4.71 -4.52 5.79
N SER A 163 -4.92 -4.60 7.10
CA SER A 163 -5.64 -5.72 7.73
C SER A 163 -7.13 -5.73 7.42
N PHE A 164 -7.73 -4.56 7.16
CA PHE A 164 -9.15 -4.40 6.90
C PHE A 164 -9.52 -4.39 5.40
N LEU A 165 -8.54 -4.40 4.51
CA LEU A 165 -8.78 -4.64 3.08
C LEU A 165 -9.21 -6.10 2.87
N PRO A 166 -10.41 -6.38 2.31
CA PRO A 166 -10.91 -7.73 2.15
C PRO A 166 -9.92 -8.56 1.34
N ILE A 167 -9.46 -9.66 1.91
CA ILE A 167 -8.63 -10.64 1.20
C ILE A 167 -9.51 -11.17 0.06
N ASP A 168 -8.99 -11.18 -1.17
CA ASP A 168 -9.63 -11.89 -2.29
C ASP A 168 -9.63 -13.40 -2.00
N GLU A 169 -10.41 -13.85 -1.02
CA GLU A 169 -10.62 -15.26 -0.71
C GLU A 169 -11.28 -15.99 -1.90
N TYR A 170 -11.85 -15.24 -2.84
CA TYR A 170 -12.52 -15.76 -4.03
C TYR A 170 -11.57 -16.29 -5.12
N LYS A 171 -10.25 -16.05 -5.06
CA LYS A 171 -9.28 -16.73 -5.95
C LYS A 171 -8.68 -18.01 -5.36
N SER A 172 -8.80 -18.24 -4.05
CA SER A 172 -8.27 -19.46 -3.41
C SER A 172 -9.24 -20.65 -3.38
N LYS A 173 -10.56 -20.44 -3.53
CA LYS A 173 -11.52 -21.59 -3.55
C LYS A 173 -11.46 -22.45 -4.82
N LYS A 174 -11.02 -21.92 -5.96
CA LYS A 174 -10.87 -22.73 -7.20
C LYS A 174 -9.65 -23.66 -7.21
N LYS A 175 -8.71 -23.52 -6.27
CA LYS A 175 -7.54 -24.42 -6.13
C LYS A 175 -7.71 -25.48 -5.03
N ILE A 176 -8.66 -25.31 -4.11
CA ILE A 176 -8.86 -26.27 -3.01
C ILE A 176 -9.81 -27.42 -3.43
N GLU A 177 -10.78 -27.18 -4.33
CA GLU A 177 -11.64 -28.25 -4.86
C GLU A 177 -10.93 -29.18 -5.86
N THR A 178 -9.85 -28.73 -6.51
CA THR A 178 -9.03 -29.62 -7.36
C THR A 178 -8.09 -30.50 -6.54
N ASN A 179 -7.67 -30.07 -5.34
CA ASN A 179 -6.76 -30.84 -4.49
C ASN A 179 -7.46 -31.87 -3.58
N GLN A 180 -8.78 -31.83 -3.41
CA GLN A 180 -9.50 -32.89 -2.69
C GLN A 180 -9.76 -34.14 -3.54
N LYS A 181 -9.77 -34.05 -4.88
CA LYS A 181 -9.82 -35.25 -5.76
C LYS A 181 -8.48 -35.99 -5.87
N VAL A 182 -7.35 -35.31 -5.66
CA VAL A 182 -6.02 -35.93 -5.71
C VAL A 182 -5.70 -36.71 -4.43
N ILE A 183 -6.25 -36.29 -3.28
CA ILE A 183 -6.03 -36.95 -1.99
C ILE A 183 -6.95 -38.18 -1.80
N SER A 184 -8.13 -38.22 -2.44
CA SER A 184 -8.96 -39.44 -2.46
C SER A 184 -8.41 -40.53 -3.39
N ASN A 185 -7.75 -40.17 -4.50
CA ASN A 185 -7.20 -41.17 -5.44
C ASN A 185 -5.80 -41.70 -5.05
N SER A 186 -5.09 -41.03 -4.14
CA SER A 186 -3.78 -41.51 -3.65
C SER A 186 -3.89 -42.53 -2.51
N LYS A 187 -5.00 -42.55 -1.75
CA LYS A 187 -5.23 -43.56 -0.70
C LYS A 187 -5.73 -44.92 -1.21
N GLU A 188 -6.24 -44.97 -2.44
CA GLU A 188 -6.68 -46.23 -3.06
C GLU A 188 -5.53 -46.96 -3.80
N GLN A 189 -4.51 -46.21 -4.26
CA GLN A 189 -3.33 -46.78 -4.93
C GLN A 189 -2.23 -47.26 -3.94
N GLU A 190 -2.14 -46.70 -2.72
CA GLU A 190 -1.26 -47.23 -1.67
C GLU A 190 -1.78 -48.53 -1.03
N LYS A 191 -3.10 -48.78 -1.04
CA LYS A 191 -3.64 -50.08 -0.60
C LYS A 191 -3.33 -51.20 -1.59
N ILE A 192 -3.46 -50.94 -2.90
CA ILE A 192 -3.21 -51.97 -3.92
C ILE A 192 -1.71 -52.33 -4.01
N HIS A 193 -0.81 -51.37 -3.79
CA HIS A 193 0.64 -51.64 -3.83
C HIS A 193 1.18 -52.38 -2.59
N ASN A 194 0.50 -52.28 -1.44
CA ASN A 194 0.90 -53.00 -0.22
C ASN A 194 0.31 -54.41 -0.12
N THR A 195 -0.83 -54.70 -0.75
CA THR A 195 -1.36 -56.08 -0.83
C THR A 195 -0.55 -56.98 -1.77
N ILE A 196 0.06 -56.44 -2.82
CA ILE A 196 0.84 -57.24 -3.81
C ILE A 196 2.25 -57.59 -3.30
N LYS A 197 2.80 -56.83 -2.33
CA LYS A 197 4.12 -57.12 -1.75
C LYS A 197 4.12 -58.19 -0.65
N GLU A 198 2.98 -58.44 0.00
CA GLU A 198 2.88 -59.51 1.01
C GLU A 198 2.64 -60.90 0.37
N GLU A 199 1.98 -61.01 -0.78
CA GLU A 199 1.79 -62.30 -1.48
C GLU A 199 3.04 -62.80 -2.27
N THR A 200 4.03 -61.93 -2.52
CA THR A 200 5.23 -62.31 -3.29
C THR A 200 6.37 -62.85 -2.40
N ILE A 201 6.29 -62.69 -1.07
CA ILE A 201 7.33 -63.18 -0.15
C ILE A 201 7.05 -64.62 0.34
N GLU A 202 5.79 -65.09 0.37
CA GLU A 202 5.45 -66.46 0.75
C GLU A 202 5.58 -67.51 -0.39
N SER A 203 5.76 -67.11 -1.65
CA SER A 203 5.93 -68.06 -2.76
C SER A 203 7.39 -68.42 -3.09
N SER A 204 8.37 -67.86 -2.37
CA SER A 204 9.81 -68.17 -2.55
C SER A 204 10.41 -69.13 -1.50
N GLN A 205 9.63 -69.57 -0.50
CA GLN A 205 9.98 -70.69 0.37
C GLN A 205 8.93 -71.80 0.26
N GLY A 206 9.01 -72.66 -0.76
CA GLY A 206 8.04 -73.75 -0.85
C GLY A 206 7.96 -74.59 -2.11
N LYS A 207 9.07 -74.93 -2.77
CA LYS A 207 9.11 -76.14 -3.61
C LYS A 207 10.50 -76.76 -3.57
N GLY A 208 10.68 -77.69 -2.64
CA GLY A 208 11.49 -78.88 -2.90
C GLY A 208 10.92 -79.62 -4.12
N ARG A 209 11.54 -80.66 -4.67
CA ARG A 209 12.23 -81.77 -4.02
C ARG A 209 12.42 -82.80 -5.14
N ALA A 210 13.52 -83.51 -5.23
CA ALA A 210 13.58 -84.86 -5.83
C ALA A 210 15.01 -85.38 -5.65
N LYS A 211 15.20 -86.48 -4.90
CA LYS A 211 15.31 -87.83 -5.47
C LYS A 211 16.53 -87.96 -6.38
#